data_AF-A0A2S2NIE4-F1
#
_entry.id   AF-A0A2S2NIE4-F1
#
_cell.length_a   1.000
_cell.length_b   1.000
_cell.length_c   1.000
_cell.angle_alpha   90.00
_cell.angle_beta   90.00
_cell.angle_gamma   90.00
#
_symmetry.space_group_name_H-M   'P 1'
#
loop_
_entity.id
_entity.type
_entity.pdbx_description
1 polymer ?
#
loop_
_entity_poly.entity_id
_entity_poly.type
_entity_poly.pdbx_seq_one_letter_code
_entity_poly.pdbx_strand_id
1 'polypeptide(L)'
;KRSHEDYVQIKYEEHHISSTISCVALIPDVDIILLFPLDYMHLVCLGVTKKLISLWLNTGPTNVRLPSWKIKNITSSLNKIKKCITNDFARKPRAIEEFKRFKATEFRQFLLYTGPVVLKNILPDDCYQHFMVFSVSLRILLSSKQSSKYLNYAQNLLEYFVERFQQIYGCHFISHNIHGLLHLVDDYHL
;
A
#
# COMPACT_ATOMS: atom_id res chain seq x y z
N LYS A 1 16.04 -5.90 12.94
CA LYS A 1 16.11 -4.72 12.05
C LYS A 1 17.55 -4.57 11.58
N ARG A 2 17.79 -4.07 10.36
CA ARG A 2 19.16 -3.77 9.88
C ARG A 2 19.66 -2.49 10.55
N SER A 3 20.97 -2.40 10.78
CA SER A 3 21.63 -1.20 11.33
C SER A 3 22.57 -0.57 10.31
N HIS A 4 22.96 0.70 10.55
CA HIS A 4 23.99 1.37 9.77
C HIS A 4 25.31 0.61 9.83
N GLU A 5 25.71 0.15 11.02
CA GLU A 5 26.94 -0.61 11.24
C GLU A 5 26.94 -1.92 10.46
N ASP A 6 25.82 -2.66 10.45
CA ASP A 6 25.69 -3.89 9.66
C ASP A 6 25.91 -3.63 8.16
N TYR A 7 25.44 -2.48 7.65
CA TYR A 7 25.62 -2.09 6.25
C TYR A 7 27.07 -1.70 5.94
N VAL A 8 27.69 -0.89 6.81
CA VAL A 8 29.11 -0.48 6.67
C VAL A 8 30.05 -1.69 6.73
N GLN A 9 29.73 -2.69 7.56
CA GLN A 9 30.48 -3.93 7.69
C GLN A 9 30.20 -4.95 6.56
N ILE A 10 29.29 -4.66 5.63
CA ILE A 10 28.90 -5.57 4.53
C ILE A 10 28.50 -6.95 5.10
N LYS A 11 27.78 -6.96 6.22
CA LYS A 11 27.40 -8.21 6.92
C LYS A 11 26.49 -9.11 6.08
N TYR A 12 25.74 -8.53 5.15
CA TYR A 12 24.78 -9.21 4.28
C TYR A 12 25.24 -9.10 2.82
N GLU A 13 26.35 -9.75 2.47
CA GLU A 13 27.01 -9.65 1.16
C GLU A 13 26.06 -9.81 -0.04
N GLU A 14 25.04 -10.67 0.07
CA GLU A 14 24.03 -10.92 -0.97
C GLU A 14 23.17 -9.68 -1.35
N HIS A 15 23.21 -8.65 -0.51
CA HIS A 15 22.50 -7.38 -0.72
C HIS A 15 23.42 -6.26 -1.21
N HIS A 16 24.70 -6.54 -1.45
CA HIS A 16 25.65 -5.59 -2.01
C HIS A 16 25.99 -5.95 -3.46
N ILE A 17 26.05 -4.94 -4.33
CA ILE A 17 26.39 -5.12 -5.76
C ILE A 17 27.93 -5.13 -5.96
N SER A 18 28.68 -4.67 -4.95
CA SER A 18 30.13 -4.55 -4.95
C SER A 18 30.68 -4.80 -3.55
N SER A 19 31.93 -5.25 -3.46
CA SER A 19 32.70 -5.34 -2.22
C SER A 19 33.09 -3.98 -1.64
N THR A 20 32.89 -2.89 -2.40
CA THR A 20 33.16 -1.53 -1.94
C THR A 20 31.90 -0.91 -1.36
N ILE A 21 32.02 -0.32 -0.16
CA ILE A 21 30.93 0.41 0.47
C ILE A 21 30.58 1.68 -0.31
N SER A 22 29.30 2.04 -0.34
CA SER A 22 28.84 3.28 -0.98
C SER A 22 29.47 4.50 -0.28
N CYS A 23 29.98 5.46 -1.06
CA CYS A 23 30.51 6.72 -0.52
C CYS A 23 29.48 7.50 0.30
N VAL A 24 28.19 7.29 0.05
CA VAL A 24 27.09 7.90 0.83
C VAL A 24 27.11 7.42 2.30
N ALA A 25 27.49 6.16 2.54
CA ALA A 25 27.56 5.61 3.89
C ALA A 25 28.80 6.08 4.68
N LEU A 26 29.73 6.79 4.03
CA LEU A 26 30.93 7.35 4.65
C LEU A 26 30.77 8.83 5.03
N ILE A 27 29.62 9.44 4.69
CA ILE A 27 29.34 10.83 5.06
C ILE A 27 29.11 10.88 6.58
N PRO A 28 29.81 11.76 7.32
CA PRO A 28 29.60 11.91 8.76
C PRO A 28 28.14 12.21 9.09
N ASP A 29 27.66 11.64 10.21
CA ASP A 29 26.30 11.83 10.74
C ASP A 29 25.16 11.39 9.81
N VAL A 30 25.45 10.58 8.79
CA VAL A 30 24.46 10.02 7.88
C VAL A 30 24.21 8.54 8.19
N ASP A 31 23.02 8.24 8.71
CA ASP A 31 22.55 6.86 8.83
C ASP A 31 21.87 6.42 7.52
N ILE A 32 22.56 5.58 6.75
CA ILE A 32 22.08 5.04 5.47
C ILE A 32 20.73 4.29 5.56
N ILE A 33 20.38 3.74 6.73
CA ILE A 33 19.10 3.03 6.95
C ILE A 33 17.98 4.05 7.15
N LEU A 34 18.25 5.15 7.84
CA LEU A 34 17.26 6.19 8.16
C LEU A 34 17.17 7.28 7.09
N LEU A 35 18.18 7.39 6.21
CA LEU A 35 18.29 8.48 5.22
C LEU A 35 17.19 8.43 4.15
N PHE A 36 16.71 7.25 3.80
CA PHE A 36 15.82 7.05 2.66
C PHE A 36 14.42 6.63 3.13
N PRO A 37 13.46 7.58 3.23
CA PRO A 37 12.09 7.25 3.61
C PRO A 37 11.43 6.41 2.53
N LEU A 38 10.40 5.66 2.92
CA LEU A 38 9.64 4.84 2.01
C LEU A 38 8.79 5.71 1.07
N ASP A 39 8.97 5.51 -0.23
CA ASP A 39 8.20 6.25 -1.23
C ASP A 39 6.73 5.78 -1.25
N TYR A 40 5.84 6.62 -0.71
CA TYR A 40 4.40 6.38 -0.65
C TYR A 40 3.80 6.06 -2.04
N MET A 41 4.29 6.69 -3.11
CA MET A 41 3.73 6.49 -4.45
C MET A 41 3.95 5.06 -4.94
N HIS A 42 5.17 4.55 -4.82
CA HIS A 42 5.56 3.24 -5.31
C HIS A 42 5.17 2.12 -4.34
N LEU A 43 5.33 2.34 -3.03
CA LEU A 43 5.01 1.34 -2.02
C LEU A 43 3.49 1.12 -1.92
N VAL A 44 2.75 2.19 -1.67
CA VAL A 44 1.31 2.11 -1.35
C VAL A 44 0.46 2.12 -2.60
N CYS A 45 0.62 3.13 -3.46
CA CYS A 45 -0.33 3.38 -4.54
C CYS A 45 -0.12 2.41 -5.70
N LEU A 46 1.09 2.42 -6.28
CA LEU A 46 1.46 1.56 -7.40
C LEU A 46 1.81 0.14 -6.95
N GLY A 47 2.14 -0.04 -5.67
CA GLY A 47 2.47 -1.33 -5.07
C GLY A 47 1.24 -2.03 -4.48
N VAL A 48 0.93 -1.76 -3.22
CA VAL A 48 -0.10 -2.50 -2.46
C VAL A 48 -1.51 -2.33 -3.04
N THR A 49 -1.94 -1.09 -3.32
CA THR A 49 -3.31 -0.83 -3.81
C THR A 49 -3.55 -1.49 -5.17
N LYS A 50 -2.60 -1.32 -6.09
CA LYS A 50 -2.64 -1.99 -7.41
C LYS A 50 -2.66 -3.51 -7.26
N LYS A 51 -1.90 -4.06 -6.31
CA LYS A 51 -1.84 -5.49 -6.04
C LYS A 51 -3.18 -6.04 -5.55
N LEU A 52 -3.81 -5.38 -4.59
CA LEU A 52 -5.14 -5.77 -4.10
C LEU A 52 -6.16 -5.83 -5.23
N ILE A 53 -6.21 -4.78 -6.07
CA ILE A 53 -7.11 -4.75 -7.24
C ILE A 53 -6.78 -5.90 -8.22
N SER A 54 -5.49 -6.16 -8.49
CA SER A 54 -5.08 -7.27 -9.35
C SER A 54 -5.54 -8.63 -8.82
N LEU A 55 -5.45 -8.84 -7.49
CA LEU A 55 -5.86 -10.09 -6.85
C LEU A 55 -7.36 -10.32 -7.01
N TRP A 56 -8.18 -9.30 -6.77
CA TRP A 56 -9.64 -9.42 -6.89
C TRP A 56 -10.11 -9.61 -8.33
N LEU A 57 -9.43 -9.01 -9.31
CA LEU A 57 -9.84 -9.08 -10.71
C LEU A 57 -9.31 -10.34 -11.43
N ASN A 58 -8.02 -10.66 -11.24
CA ASN A 58 -7.31 -11.52 -12.18
C ASN A 58 -6.47 -12.62 -11.52
N THR A 59 -5.65 -12.26 -10.53
CA THR A 59 -4.51 -13.09 -10.12
C THR A 59 -4.66 -13.75 -8.76
N GLY A 60 -5.70 -13.41 -7.99
CA GLY A 60 -5.89 -13.96 -6.66
C GLY A 60 -6.48 -15.37 -6.67
N PRO A 61 -6.53 -16.01 -5.49
CA PRO A 61 -7.28 -17.25 -5.29
C PRO A 61 -8.75 -17.18 -5.74
N THR A 62 -9.34 -18.31 -6.11
CA THR A 62 -10.72 -18.37 -6.63
C THR A 62 -11.75 -17.83 -5.64
N ASN A 63 -11.55 -18.02 -4.33
CA ASN A 63 -12.43 -17.51 -3.27
C ASN A 63 -12.40 -15.98 -3.10
N VAL A 64 -11.34 -15.31 -3.56
CA VAL A 64 -11.24 -13.83 -3.51
C VAL A 64 -11.55 -13.17 -4.85
N ARG A 65 -11.44 -13.90 -5.96
CA ARG A 65 -11.66 -13.37 -7.31
C ARG A 65 -13.13 -13.07 -7.57
N LEU A 66 -13.37 -11.93 -8.19
CA LEU A 66 -14.69 -11.46 -8.52
C LEU A 66 -15.16 -12.00 -9.89
N PRO A 67 -16.42 -12.45 -9.99
CA PRO A 67 -17.04 -12.72 -11.29
C PRO A 67 -17.24 -11.41 -12.06
N SER A 68 -17.28 -11.51 -13.39
CA SER A 68 -17.34 -10.35 -14.29
C SER A 68 -18.51 -9.40 -14.02
N TRP A 69 -19.66 -9.90 -13.58
CA TRP A 69 -20.81 -9.05 -13.26
C TRP A 69 -20.58 -8.17 -12.03
N LYS A 70 -19.87 -8.66 -11.01
CA LYS A 70 -19.46 -7.86 -9.84
C LYS A 70 -18.46 -6.78 -10.23
N ILE A 71 -17.52 -7.11 -11.13
CA ILE A 71 -16.56 -6.13 -11.66
C ILE A 71 -17.29 -5.00 -12.43
N LYS A 72 -18.25 -5.36 -13.29
CA LYS A 72 -19.11 -4.38 -13.98
C LYS A 72 -19.89 -3.49 -13.01
N ASN A 73 -20.35 -4.01 -11.87
CA ASN A 73 -21.02 -3.22 -10.85
C ASN A 73 -20.08 -2.19 -10.19
N ILE A 74 -18.82 -2.55 -9.93
CA ILE A 74 -17.80 -1.60 -9.45
C ILE A 74 -17.62 -0.48 -10.48
N THR A 75 -17.44 -0.83 -11.76
CA THR A 75 -17.25 0.16 -12.83
C THR A 75 -18.47 1.06 -13.03
N SER A 76 -19.68 0.52 -12.98
CA SER A 76 -20.92 1.30 -12.99
C SER A 76 -20.97 2.29 -11.83
N SER A 77 -20.60 1.86 -10.63
CA SER A 77 -20.56 2.72 -9.43
C SER A 77 -19.49 3.80 -9.53
N LEU A 78 -18.29 3.47 -10.02
CA LEU A 78 -17.22 4.44 -10.28
C LEU A 78 -17.66 5.48 -11.32
N ASN A 79 -18.36 5.06 -12.39
CA ASN A 79 -18.90 5.97 -13.41
C ASN A 79 -19.98 6.91 -12.86
N LYS A 80 -20.80 6.45 -11.90
CA LYS A 80 -21.76 7.32 -11.19
C LYS A 80 -21.02 8.35 -10.33
N ILE A 81 -20.05 7.90 -9.52
CA ILE A 81 -19.24 8.78 -8.65
C ILE A 81 -18.42 9.78 -9.49
N LYS A 82 -17.96 9.40 -10.67
CA LYS A 82 -17.18 10.24 -11.60
C LYS A 82 -17.80 11.62 -11.83
N LYS A 83 -19.13 11.73 -11.80
CA LYS A 83 -19.88 12.98 -11.97
C LYS A 83 -19.80 13.91 -10.75
N CYS A 84 -19.54 13.34 -9.57
CA CYS A 84 -19.49 14.03 -8.28
C CYS A 84 -18.06 14.35 -7.81
N ILE A 85 -17.04 13.95 -8.56
CA ILE A 85 -15.63 14.22 -8.21
C ILE A 85 -15.28 15.68 -8.48
N THR A 86 -14.81 16.36 -7.43
CA THR A 86 -14.36 17.76 -7.46
C THR A 86 -13.03 17.91 -8.20
N ASN A 87 -12.68 19.15 -8.55
CA ASN A 87 -11.44 19.48 -9.24
C ASN A 87 -10.19 19.36 -8.35
N ASP A 88 -10.36 19.12 -7.04
CA ASP A 88 -9.26 18.85 -6.11
C ASP A 88 -8.54 17.53 -6.42
N PHE A 89 -9.23 16.62 -7.11
CA PHE A 89 -8.64 15.38 -7.60
C PHE A 89 -8.05 15.58 -8.99
N ALA A 90 -6.75 15.33 -9.12
CA ALA A 90 -6.03 15.45 -10.39
C ALA A 90 -6.62 14.62 -11.55
N ARG A 91 -7.35 13.54 -11.25
CA ARG A 91 -7.99 12.66 -12.22
C ARG A 91 -9.37 12.22 -11.71
N LYS A 92 -10.27 11.96 -12.66
CA LYS A 92 -11.58 11.35 -12.36
C LYS A 92 -11.48 9.82 -12.40
N PRO A 93 -12.28 9.10 -11.61
CA PRO A 93 -12.34 7.64 -11.65
C PRO A 93 -12.63 7.11 -13.05
N ARG A 94 -12.00 5.98 -13.36
CA ARG A 94 -12.19 5.20 -14.59
C ARG A 94 -12.69 3.81 -14.24
N ALA A 95 -13.02 3.04 -15.27
CA ALA A 95 -13.38 1.63 -15.13
C ALA A 95 -12.29 0.86 -14.38
N ILE A 96 -12.67 0.00 -13.43
CA ILE A 96 -11.70 -0.72 -12.58
C ILE A 96 -10.87 -1.72 -13.40
N GLU A 97 -11.40 -2.19 -14.52
CA GLU A 97 -10.72 -3.07 -15.47
C GLU A 97 -9.47 -2.41 -16.08
N GLU A 98 -9.43 -1.08 -16.15
CA GLU A 98 -8.29 -0.31 -16.64
C GLU A 98 -7.19 -0.11 -15.59
N PHE A 99 -7.28 -0.72 -14.40
CA PHE A 99 -6.37 -0.47 -13.29
C PHE A 99 -4.88 -0.58 -13.66
N LYS A 100 -4.52 -1.43 -14.64
CA LYS A 100 -3.14 -1.55 -15.14
C LYS A 100 -2.58 -0.23 -15.70
N ARG A 101 -3.45 0.65 -16.19
CA ARG A 101 -3.13 1.98 -16.75
C ARG A 101 -3.39 3.12 -15.77
N PHE A 102 -3.78 2.83 -14.52
CA PHE A 102 -3.98 3.86 -13.52
C PHE A 102 -2.66 4.50 -13.12
N LYS A 103 -2.69 5.82 -12.91
CA LYS A 103 -1.61 6.56 -12.27
C LYS A 103 -1.74 6.47 -10.74
N ALA A 104 -0.67 6.75 -10.03
CA ALA A 104 -0.65 6.69 -8.57
C ALA A 104 -1.75 7.55 -7.92
N THR A 105 -2.08 8.72 -8.49
CA THR A 105 -3.16 9.59 -8.01
C THR A 105 -4.53 8.91 -8.05
N GLU A 106 -4.78 8.05 -9.05
CA GLU A 106 -6.04 7.31 -9.18
C GLU A 106 -6.11 6.17 -8.16
N PHE A 107 -4.99 5.47 -7.92
CA PHE A 107 -4.90 4.50 -6.83
C PHE A 107 -5.08 5.15 -5.46
N ARG A 108 -4.47 6.33 -5.23
CA ARG A 108 -4.67 7.10 -3.99
C ARG A 108 -6.14 7.48 -3.80
N GLN A 109 -6.78 8.00 -4.85
CA GLN A 109 -8.20 8.34 -4.82
C GLN A 109 -9.06 7.10 -4.52
N PHE A 110 -8.74 5.97 -5.15
CA PHE A 110 -9.42 4.71 -4.90
C PHE A 110 -9.24 4.24 -3.45
N LEU A 111 -8.01 4.16 -2.97
CA LEU A 111 -7.68 3.69 -1.63
C LEU A 111 -8.38 4.51 -0.55
N LEU A 112 -8.31 5.84 -0.66
CA LEU A 112 -8.78 6.72 0.40
C LEU A 112 -10.29 7.03 0.28
N TYR A 113 -10.84 7.18 -0.94
CA TYR A 113 -12.17 7.76 -1.12
C TYR A 113 -13.16 6.83 -1.82
N THR A 114 -12.90 6.44 -3.07
CA THR A 114 -13.93 5.76 -3.88
C THR A 114 -14.03 4.27 -3.56
N GLY A 115 -12.91 3.61 -3.29
CA GLY A 115 -12.81 2.19 -2.95
C GLY A 115 -13.71 1.77 -1.79
N PRO A 116 -13.66 2.45 -0.62
CA PRO A 116 -14.52 2.12 0.52
C PRO A 116 -16.02 2.07 0.19
N VAL A 117 -16.46 2.89 -0.77
CA VAL A 117 -17.85 2.99 -1.21
C VAL A 117 -18.16 1.93 -2.26
N VAL A 118 -17.37 1.84 -3.33
CA VAL A 118 -17.70 0.97 -4.48
C VAL A 118 -17.44 -0.51 -4.23
N LEU A 119 -16.63 -0.86 -3.24
CA LEU A 119 -16.32 -2.25 -2.89
C LEU A 119 -17.30 -2.85 -1.88
N LYS A 120 -18.07 -2.00 -1.17
CA LYS A 120 -19.01 -2.43 -0.14
C LYS A 120 -20.10 -3.30 -0.74
N ASN A 121 -20.38 -4.44 -0.11
CA ASN A 121 -21.32 -5.47 -0.58
C ASN A 121 -20.97 -6.10 -1.93
N ILE A 122 -19.75 -5.86 -2.46
CA ILE A 122 -19.26 -6.50 -3.70
C ILE A 122 -18.17 -7.51 -3.37
N LEU A 123 -17.13 -7.08 -2.64
CA LEU A 123 -16.07 -7.99 -2.17
C LEU A 123 -16.62 -8.98 -1.14
N PRO A 124 -15.99 -10.17 -1.00
CA PRO A 124 -16.16 -11.00 0.19
C PRO A 124 -15.86 -10.18 1.45
N ASP A 125 -16.56 -10.46 2.55
CA ASP A 125 -16.49 -9.65 3.77
C ASP A 125 -15.05 -9.55 4.31
N ASP A 126 -14.31 -10.66 4.35
CA ASP A 126 -12.91 -10.67 4.77
C ASP A 126 -12.03 -9.74 3.91
N CYS A 127 -12.20 -9.76 2.59
CA CYS A 127 -11.46 -8.90 1.67
C CYS A 127 -11.83 -7.43 1.85
N TYR A 128 -13.12 -7.13 2.08
CA TYR A 128 -13.58 -5.76 2.31
C TYR A 128 -13.04 -5.21 3.63
N GLN A 129 -13.17 -5.96 4.73
CA GLN A 129 -12.64 -5.55 6.03
C GLN A 129 -11.12 -5.35 5.97
N HIS A 130 -10.41 -6.26 5.30
CA HIS A 130 -8.97 -6.16 5.09
C HIS A 130 -8.59 -4.89 4.30
N PHE A 131 -9.32 -4.57 3.23
CA PHE A 131 -9.13 -3.30 2.51
C PHE A 131 -9.45 -2.08 3.38
N MET A 132 -10.50 -2.14 4.21
CA MET A 132 -10.87 -1.03 5.09
C MET A 132 -9.83 -0.75 6.17
N VAL A 133 -9.23 -1.79 6.76
CA VAL A 133 -8.08 -1.64 7.67
C VAL A 133 -6.96 -0.85 7.02
N PHE A 134 -6.62 -1.20 5.77
CA PHE A 134 -5.58 -0.50 5.02
C PHE A 134 -5.95 0.94 4.66
N SER A 135 -7.19 1.17 4.24
CA SER A 135 -7.70 2.51 3.93
C SER A 135 -7.67 3.42 5.17
N VAL A 136 -8.08 2.89 6.33
CA VAL A 136 -8.11 3.62 7.60
C VAL A 136 -6.70 3.89 8.12
N SER A 137 -5.81 2.89 8.10
CA SER A 137 -4.42 3.10 8.55
C SER A 137 -3.75 4.22 7.76
N LEU A 138 -3.89 4.23 6.43
CA LEU A 138 -3.29 5.29 5.62
C LEU A 138 -4.00 6.63 5.74
N ARG A 139 -5.32 6.64 5.98
CA ARG A 139 -6.04 7.88 6.29
C ARG A 139 -5.53 8.53 7.57
N ILE A 140 -5.19 7.73 8.59
CA ILE A 140 -4.59 8.22 9.82
C ILE A 140 -3.19 8.78 9.54
N LEU A 141 -2.33 8.02 8.85
CA LEU A 141 -0.97 8.44 8.54
C LEU A 141 -0.91 9.70 7.66
N LEU A 142 -1.87 9.88 6.75
CA LEU A 142 -1.90 11.02 5.82
C LEU A 142 -2.67 12.26 6.34
N SER A 143 -3.21 12.21 7.54
CA SER A 143 -3.80 13.38 8.19
C SER A 143 -2.73 14.46 8.47
N SER A 144 -3.11 15.66 8.92
CA SER A 144 -2.13 16.71 9.26
C SER A 144 -1.82 16.80 10.77
N LYS A 145 -2.54 16.04 11.60
CA LYS A 145 -2.43 16.09 13.07
C LYS A 145 -2.36 14.68 13.64
N GLN A 146 -1.18 14.07 13.59
CA GLN A 146 -0.92 12.76 14.19
C GLN A 146 -0.47 12.96 15.63
N SER A 147 -1.25 12.40 16.57
CA SER A 147 -0.74 12.15 17.92
C SER A 147 0.01 10.81 17.92
N SER A 148 0.92 10.62 18.88
CA SER A 148 1.61 9.34 19.09
C SER A 148 0.63 8.17 19.23
N LYS A 149 -0.52 8.40 19.88
CA LYS A 149 -1.61 7.41 20.00
C LYS A 149 -2.15 6.97 18.62
N TYR A 150 -2.34 7.89 17.69
CA TYR A 150 -2.83 7.57 16.36
C TYR A 150 -1.76 6.89 15.49
N LEU A 151 -0.49 7.25 15.65
CA LEU A 151 0.63 6.55 14.99
C LEU A 151 0.71 5.08 15.46
N ASN A 152 0.68 4.85 16.78
CA ASN A 152 0.66 3.49 17.33
C ASN A 152 -0.55 2.69 16.85
N TYR A 153 -1.72 3.32 16.78
CA TYR A 153 -2.90 2.67 16.25
C TYR A 153 -2.77 2.33 14.75
N ALA A 154 -2.21 3.22 13.95
CA ALA A 154 -1.94 2.95 12.53
C ALA A 154 -0.92 1.82 12.35
N GLN A 155 0.12 1.75 13.19
CA GLN A 155 1.08 0.66 13.22
C GLN A 155 0.39 -0.68 13.45
N ASN A 156 -0.44 -0.78 14.51
CA ASN A 156 -1.19 -2.00 14.82
C ASN A 156 -2.11 -2.43 13.67
N LEU A 157 -2.74 -1.47 12.98
CA LEU A 157 -3.58 -1.77 11.82
C LEU A 157 -2.76 -2.31 10.64
N LEU A 158 -1.56 -1.79 10.40
CA LEU A 158 -0.68 -2.27 9.33
C LEU A 158 -0.10 -3.65 9.64
N GLU A 159 0.26 -3.92 10.89
CA GLU A 159 0.66 -5.26 11.35
C GLU A 159 -0.46 -6.28 11.13
N TYR A 160 -1.67 -5.96 11.59
CA TYR A 160 -2.85 -6.79 11.36
C TYR A 160 -3.13 -6.99 9.86
N PHE A 161 -2.99 -5.94 9.05
CA PHE A 161 -3.16 -6.03 7.61
C PHE A 161 -2.18 -7.02 6.98
N VAL A 162 -0.90 -6.97 7.34
CA VAL A 162 0.14 -7.86 6.79
C VAL A 162 -0.09 -9.30 7.22
N GLU A 163 -0.42 -9.53 8.49
CA GLU A 163 -0.72 -10.87 9.00
C GLU A 163 -1.93 -11.50 8.28
N ARG A 164 -3.03 -10.74 8.18
CA ARG A 164 -4.26 -11.21 7.51
C ARG A 164 -4.10 -11.33 6.00
N PHE A 165 -3.20 -10.56 5.38
CA PHE A 165 -2.93 -10.67 3.94
C PHE A 165 -2.54 -12.10 3.58
N GLN A 166 -1.63 -12.70 4.36
CA GLN A 166 -1.20 -14.09 4.13
C GLN A 166 -2.36 -15.08 4.18
N GLN A 167 -3.25 -14.90 5.15
CA GLN A 167 -4.36 -15.82 5.40
C GLN A 167 -5.45 -15.71 4.32
N ILE A 168 -5.70 -14.49 3.82
CA ILE A 168 -6.74 -14.23 2.81
C ILE A 168 -6.26 -14.57 1.40
N TYR A 169 -5.04 -14.16 1.04
CA TYR A 169 -4.53 -14.25 -0.33
C TYR A 169 -3.52 -15.39 -0.52
N GLY A 170 -2.76 -15.75 0.52
CA GLY A 170 -1.69 -16.74 0.46
C GLY A 170 -0.30 -16.12 0.59
N CYS A 171 0.63 -16.86 1.22
CA CYS A 171 2.01 -16.41 1.49
C CYS A 171 2.81 -16.07 0.23
N HIS A 172 2.59 -16.79 -0.87
CA HIS A 172 3.26 -16.56 -2.16
C HIS A 172 2.90 -15.22 -2.80
N PHE A 173 1.82 -14.56 -2.36
CA PHE A 173 1.49 -13.20 -2.76
C PHE A 173 2.08 -12.14 -1.85
N ILE A 174 2.81 -12.47 -0.79
CA ILE A 174 3.48 -11.44 0.01
C ILE A 174 4.69 -10.94 -0.77
N SER A 175 4.64 -9.68 -1.21
CA SER A 175 5.76 -9.01 -1.88
C SER A 175 6.50 -8.09 -0.91
N HIS A 176 7.70 -7.64 -1.30
CA HIS A 176 8.44 -6.62 -0.57
C HIS A 176 7.57 -5.41 -0.18
N ASN A 177 6.71 -4.93 -1.09
CA ASN A 177 5.81 -3.81 -0.80
C ASN A 177 4.79 -4.07 0.32
N ILE A 178 4.40 -5.32 0.56
CA ILE A 178 3.49 -5.68 1.65
C ILE A 178 4.24 -5.60 2.98
N HIS A 179 5.45 -6.16 3.04
CA HIS A 179 6.30 -6.07 4.23
C HIS A 179 6.74 -4.63 4.54
N GLY A 180 7.04 -3.84 3.50
CA GLY A 180 7.43 -2.44 3.66
C GLY A 180 6.37 -1.59 4.38
N LEU A 181 5.10 -2.00 4.39
CA LEU A 181 4.07 -1.33 5.18
C LEU A 181 4.36 -1.32 6.68
N LEU A 182 5.03 -2.35 7.21
CA LEU A 182 5.37 -2.45 8.65
C LEU A 182 6.33 -1.36 9.11
N HIS A 183 7.01 -0.71 8.16
CA HIS A 183 8.02 0.31 8.40
C HIS A 183 7.51 1.71 8.08
N LEU A 184 6.28 1.87 7.58
CA LEU A 184 5.74 3.19 7.24
C LEU A 184 5.64 4.14 8.42
N VAL A 185 5.39 3.63 9.62
CA VAL A 185 5.28 4.47 10.83
C VAL A 185 6.66 4.86 11.37
N ASP A 186 7.69 4.05 11.10
CA ASP A 186 9.07 4.36 11.48
C ASP A 186 9.50 5.74 10.89
N ASP A 187 9.08 6.05 9.66
CA ASP A 187 9.37 7.32 8.97
C ASP A 187 8.76 8.57 9.65
N TYR A 188 7.75 8.41 10.52
CA TYR A 188 7.14 9.52 11.27
C TYR A 188 7.88 9.82 12.58
N HIS A 189 8.85 8.98 12.94
CA HIS A 189 9.67 9.12 14.15
C HIS A 189 11.09 9.63 13.86
N LEU A 190 11.43 9.85 12.58
CA LEU A 190 12.64 10.52 12.10
C LEU A 190 12.58 12.03 12.39
#